data_AF-A0A8B8YVH2-F1
#
_entry.id   AF-A0A8B8YVH2-F1
#
_cell.length_a   1.000
_cell.length_b   1.000
_cell.length_c   1.000
_cell.angle_alpha   90.00
_cell.angle_beta   90.00
_cell.angle_gamma   90.00
#
_symmetry.space_group_name_H-M   'P 1'
#
loop_
_entity.id
_entity.type
_entity.pdbx_description
1 polymer ?
#
loop_
_entity_poly.entity_id
_entity_poly.type
_entity_poly.pdbx_seq_one_letter_code
_entity_poly.pdbx_strand_id
1 'polypeptide(L)'
;MPRQMAVSLCTTFSPSISKGVSLTTARECGQLVFLEGLKSAVDIFFRPQEDPHPLQFLREANSGNLQPLYEFVQEALKPMDSGEAAWRCPVLLVDDLSVLLSLGVGAVAVLDFVHYCRATVCREQKGNVVALVHDSGDAEDEENDILLNGLGHQSHLILRAEGLATGFCKDVHGQLRILWRRPSQPTAQRDRSLTYQYKIQDKNVSFFAKGMSPAVL
;
A
#
# COMPACT_ATOMS: atom_id res chain seq x y z
N MET A 1 1.80 17.33 18.87
CA MET A 1 2.01 16.86 17.48
C MET A 1 0.66 16.54 16.87
N PRO A 2 0.40 16.83 15.58
CA PRO A 2 -0.84 16.41 14.96
C PRO A 2 -0.88 14.89 14.98
N ARG A 3 -1.94 14.33 15.56
CA ARG A 3 -2.15 12.89 15.58
C ARG A 3 -2.57 12.46 14.17
N GLN A 4 -1.89 11.45 13.61
CA GLN A 4 -2.23 10.84 12.32
C GLN A 4 -2.89 9.49 12.58
N MET A 5 -4.00 9.24 11.89
CA MET A 5 -4.67 7.94 11.92
C MET A 5 -4.14 7.13 10.74
N ALA A 6 -3.59 5.96 11.03
CA ALA A 6 -3.19 5.01 10.01
C ALA A 6 -4.19 3.85 9.95
N VAL A 7 -4.64 3.49 8.76
CA VAL A 7 -5.35 2.21 8.52
C VAL A 7 -4.40 1.35 7.72
N SER A 8 -4.04 0.15 8.21
CA SER A 8 -3.18 -0.76 7.47
C SER A 8 -3.90 -2.07 7.17
N LEU A 9 -3.96 -2.40 5.87
CA LEU A 9 -4.48 -3.64 5.34
C LEU A 9 -3.27 -4.52 4.97
N CYS A 10 -2.84 -5.39 5.88
CA CYS A 10 -1.66 -6.24 5.69
C CYS A 10 -2.04 -7.67 5.33
N THR A 11 -1.27 -8.27 4.42
CA THR A 11 -1.35 -9.69 4.13
C THR A 11 -0.42 -10.47 5.07
N THR A 12 0.77 -9.94 5.39
CA THR A 12 1.68 -10.58 6.35
C THR A 12 2.02 -9.63 7.50
N PHE A 13 1.68 -10.01 8.74
CA PHE A 13 2.10 -9.27 9.92
C PHE A 13 3.35 -9.92 10.51
N SER A 14 4.47 -9.21 10.47
CA SER A 14 5.60 -9.48 11.36
C SER A 14 5.53 -8.48 12.52
N PRO A 15 5.34 -8.92 13.78
CA PRO A 15 5.34 -8.07 14.96
C PRO A 15 6.77 -7.66 15.29
N SER A 16 7.36 -6.80 14.46
CA SER A 16 8.74 -6.38 14.62
C SER A 16 8.78 -4.87 14.57
N ILE A 17 9.01 -4.27 15.74
CA ILE A 17 9.37 -2.86 15.97
C ILE A 17 9.94 -2.24 14.69
N SER A 18 9.14 -1.49 13.95
CA SER A 18 9.65 -0.69 12.84
C SER A 18 10.21 0.59 13.44
N LYS A 19 11.51 0.54 13.78
CA LYS A 19 12.33 1.71 14.11
C LYS A 19 11.72 2.67 15.15
N GLY A 20 11.50 2.18 16.38
CA GLY A 20 11.28 3.04 17.56
C GLY A 20 9.85 3.49 17.82
N VAL A 21 8.88 3.11 16.98
CA VAL A 21 7.44 3.28 17.26
C VAL A 21 6.85 1.91 17.58
N SER A 22 6.25 1.81 18.77
CA SER A 22 5.52 0.61 19.19
C SER A 22 4.15 0.59 18.49
N LEU A 23 3.98 -0.28 17.50
CA LEU A 23 2.71 -0.43 16.77
C LEU A 23 1.57 -0.86 17.70
N THR A 24 1.88 -1.63 18.74
CA THR A 24 0.90 -2.02 19.77
C THR A 24 0.41 -0.81 20.54
N THR A 25 1.33 0.07 20.96
CA THR A 25 0.98 1.33 21.65
C THR A 25 0.21 2.27 20.73
N ALA A 26 0.57 2.38 19.45
CA ALA A 26 -0.17 3.18 18.47
C ALA A 26 -1.61 2.67 18.27
N ARG A 27 -1.80 1.34 18.28
CA ARG A 27 -3.12 0.69 18.23
C ARG A 27 -3.92 0.97 19.50
N GLU A 28 -3.33 0.79 20.67
CA GLU A 28 -3.96 1.05 21.98
C GLU A 28 -4.35 2.53 22.15
N CYS A 29 -3.55 3.45 21.63
CA CYS A 29 -3.86 4.89 21.62
C CYS A 29 -4.85 5.32 20.52
N GLY A 30 -5.42 4.39 19.75
CA GLY A 30 -6.37 4.68 18.66
C GLY A 30 -5.76 5.41 17.46
N GLN A 31 -4.42 5.46 17.35
CA GLN A 31 -3.68 6.10 16.26
C GLN A 31 -3.51 5.17 15.04
N LEU A 32 -3.70 3.87 15.23
CA LEU A 32 -3.55 2.84 14.20
C LEU A 32 -4.74 1.87 14.27
N VAL A 33 -5.46 1.76 13.16
CA VAL A 33 -6.42 0.67 12.91
C VAL A 33 -5.75 -0.34 11.99
N PHE A 34 -5.85 -1.62 12.34
CA PHE A 34 -5.13 -2.69 11.63
C PHE A 34 -6.09 -3.81 11.23
N LEU A 35 -6.08 -4.19 9.96
CA LEU A 35 -6.77 -5.36 9.43
C LEU A 35 -5.74 -6.41 8.99
N GLU A 36 -5.75 -7.55 9.67
CA GLU A 36 -4.91 -8.71 9.34
C GLU A 36 -5.60 -9.55 8.26
N GLY A 37 -5.43 -9.15 6.99
CA GLY A 37 -6.13 -9.72 5.84
C GLY A 37 -6.06 -11.25 5.74
N LEU A 38 -4.85 -11.82 5.70
CA LEU A 38 -4.69 -13.28 5.55
C LEU A 38 -5.16 -14.06 6.79
N LYS A 39 -4.93 -13.54 8.00
CA LYS A 39 -5.38 -14.23 9.22
C LYS A 39 -6.90 -14.23 9.31
N SER A 40 -7.53 -13.09 9.04
CA SER A 40 -8.99 -12.98 8.96
C SER A 40 -9.55 -13.85 7.83
N ALA A 41 -8.88 -13.95 6.68
CA ALA A 41 -9.30 -14.83 5.59
C ALA A 41 -9.40 -16.31 6.03
N VAL A 42 -8.41 -16.81 6.78
CA VAL A 42 -8.44 -18.18 7.33
C VAL A 42 -9.67 -18.38 8.21
N ASP A 43 -9.94 -17.47 9.15
CA ASP A 43 -11.12 -17.57 10.01
C ASP A 43 -12.43 -17.57 9.20
N ILE A 44 -12.51 -16.78 8.13
CA ILE A 44 -13.70 -16.68 7.27
C ILE A 44 -13.96 -17.96 6.47
N PHE A 45 -12.91 -18.59 5.94
CA PHE A 45 -13.06 -19.82 5.16
C PHE A 45 -13.49 -21.00 6.04
N PHE A 46 -13.03 -21.05 7.30
CA PHE A 46 -13.21 -22.22 8.15
C PHE A 46 -14.25 -22.06 9.26
N ARG A 47 -14.79 -20.85 9.52
CA ARG A 47 -15.83 -20.64 10.53
C ARG A 47 -17.15 -20.13 9.93
N PRO A 48 -18.31 -20.56 10.48
CA PRO A 48 -19.58 -19.92 10.17
C PRO A 48 -19.54 -18.45 10.62
N GLN A 49 -20.02 -17.55 9.77
CA GLN A 49 -20.14 -16.13 10.13
C GLN A 49 -21.55 -15.81 10.57
N GLU A 50 -21.65 -15.14 11.72
CA GLU A 50 -22.89 -14.57 12.24
C GLU A 50 -23.00 -13.07 11.90
N ASP A 51 -21.86 -12.38 11.72
CA ASP A 51 -21.78 -10.94 11.47
C ASP A 51 -21.11 -10.60 10.12
N PRO A 52 -21.47 -9.46 9.48
CA PRO A 52 -20.85 -8.98 8.26
C PRO A 52 -19.37 -8.66 8.48
N HIS A 53 -18.51 -9.12 7.58
CA HIS A 53 -17.06 -8.98 7.70
C HIS A 53 -16.43 -8.28 6.49
N PRO A 54 -15.37 -7.45 6.69
CA PRO A 54 -14.75 -6.68 5.60
C PRO A 54 -14.24 -7.54 4.41
N LEU A 55 -13.94 -8.81 4.67
CA LEU A 55 -13.45 -9.79 3.69
C LEU A 55 -14.50 -10.85 3.31
N GLN A 56 -15.79 -10.55 3.47
CA GLN A 56 -16.89 -11.46 3.12
C GLN A 56 -16.88 -11.88 1.64
N PHE A 57 -16.34 -11.02 0.76
CA PHE A 57 -16.14 -11.30 -0.67
C PHE A 57 -15.35 -12.59 -0.93
N LEU A 58 -14.54 -13.07 0.02
CA LEU A 58 -13.79 -14.32 -0.11
C LEU A 58 -14.67 -15.58 -0.14
N ARG A 59 -15.89 -15.53 0.42
CA ARG A 59 -16.83 -16.67 0.42
C ARG A 59 -17.81 -16.62 -0.74
N GLU A 60 -18.04 -15.44 -1.27
CA GLU A 60 -19.01 -15.20 -2.33
C GLU A 60 -18.33 -15.45 -3.67
N ALA A 61 -18.46 -16.69 -4.17
CA ALA A 61 -18.04 -17.03 -5.52
C ALA A 61 -18.72 -16.05 -6.50
N ASN A 62 -17.91 -15.16 -7.09
CA ASN A 62 -18.25 -14.14 -8.09
C ASN A 62 -18.58 -12.72 -7.60
N SER A 63 -18.50 -12.39 -6.31
CA SER A 63 -18.55 -10.97 -5.92
C SER A 63 -17.12 -10.42 -5.87
N GLY A 64 -16.67 -9.84 -6.99
CA GLY A 64 -15.58 -8.86 -6.98
C GLY A 64 -15.96 -7.58 -6.20
N ASN A 65 -16.90 -7.68 -5.26
CA ASN A 65 -17.44 -6.56 -4.54
C ASN A 65 -16.57 -6.28 -3.32
N LEU A 66 -15.64 -5.35 -3.47
CA LEU A 66 -14.81 -4.85 -2.38
C LEU A 66 -15.51 -3.78 -1.53
N GLN A 67 -16.82 -3.57 -1.70
CA GLN A 67 -17.60 -2.62 -0.89
C GLN A 67 -17.49 -2.89 0.62
N PRO A 68 -17.61 -4.12 1.15
CA PRO A 68 -17.46 -4.36 2.60
C PRO A 68 -16.08 -3.96 3.13
N LEU A 69 -15.03 -4.16 2.31
CA LEU A 69 -13.67 -3.74 2.64
C LEU A 69 -13.54 -2.21 2.63
N TYR A 70 -14.16 -1.55 1.67
CA TYR A 70 -14.21 -0.09 1.61
C TYR A 70 -15.01 0.52 2.78
N GLU A 71 -16.16 -0.06 3.12
CA GLU A 71 -16.97 0.37 4.26
C GLU A 71 -16.18 0.26 5.56
N PHE A 72 -15.43 -0.84 5.74
CA PHE A 72 -14.49 -0.95 6.87
C PHE A 72 -13.47 0.18 6.90
N VAL A 73 -12.85 0.52 5.76
CA VAL A 73 -11.91 1.64 5.67
C VAL A 73 -12.60 2.96 6.02
N GLN A 74 -13.82 3.18 5.53
CA GLN A 74 -14.59 4.38 5.80
C GLN A 74 -14.95 4.51 7.29
N GLU A 75 -15.42 3.44 7.93
CA GLU A 75 -15.69 3.40 9.36
C GLU A 75 -14.42 3.60 10.18
N ALA A 76 -13.33 2.94 9.80
CA ALA A 76 -12.04 3.06 10.46
C ALA A 76 -11.46 4.48 10.38
N LEU A 77 -11.85 5.28 9.39
CA LEU A 77 -11.40 6.65 9.19
C LEU A 77 -12.32 7.70 9.82
N LYS A 78 -13.47 7.30 10.39
CA LYS A 78 -14.35 8.25 11.07
C LYS A 78 -13.62 8.87 12.26
N PRO A 79 -13.67 10.20 12.42
CA PRO A 79 -13.09 10.84 13.59
C PRO A 79 -13.82 10.32 14.84
N MET A 80 -13.06 9.90 15.85
CA MET A 80 -13.66 9.58 17.15
C MET A 80 -14.24 10.86 17.76
N ASP A 81 -15.47 10.78 18.27
CA ASP A 81 -16.18 11.86 18.99
C ASP A 81 -15.51 12.26 20.32
N SER A 82 -14.31 11.74 20.61
CA SER A 82 -13.49 12.24 21.71
C SER A 82 -13.09 13.68 21.38
N GLY A 83 -13.52 14.66 22.16
CA GLY A 83 -13.25 16.11 21.99
C GLY A 83 -11.78 16.55 21.95
N GLU A 84 -10.84 15.62 21.75
CA GLU A 84 -9.46 15.89 21.38
C GLU A 84 -9.32 15.98 19.85
N ALA A 85 -8.51 16.94 19.39
CA ALA A 85 -8.37 17.36 18.00
C ALA A 85 -8.54 16.24 16.96
N ALA A 86 -9.61 16.35 16.15
CA ALA A 86 -9.86 15.52 14.98
C ALA A 86 -8.57 15.31 14.15
N TRP A 87 -8.31 14.07 13.77
CA TRP A 87 -7.10 13.67 13.04
C TRP A 87 -6.86 14.56 11.84
N ARG A 88 -5.64 15.10 11.73
CA ARG A 88 -5.26 15.94 10.59
C ARG A 88 -4.51 15.05 9.59
N CYS A 89 -5.16 14.75 8.46
CA CYS A 89 -4.60 14.00 7.34
C CYS A 89 -4.33 12.52 7.65
N PRO A 90 -5.34 11.63 7.58
CA PRO A 90 -5.15 10.20 7.77
C PRO A 90 -4.29 9.57 6.67
N VAL A 91 -3.72 8.41 6.96
CA VAL A 91 -2.92 7.62 6.00
C VAL A 91 -3.52 6.21 5.88
N LEU A 92 -3.94 5.83 4.68
CA LEU A 92 -4.29 4.44 4.38
C LEU A 92 -3.08 3.74 3.79
N LEU A 93 -2.64 2.65 4.41
CA LEU A 93 -1.58 1.76 3.95
C LEU A 93 -2.21 0.45 3.48
N VAL A 94 -1.95 0.06 2.25
CA VAL A 94 -2.39 -1.22 1.68
C VAL A 94 -1.14 -2.00 1.29
N ASP A 95 -0.88 -3.11 1.98
CA ASP A 95 0.41 -3.81 1.93
C ASP A 95 0.62 -4.63 0.66
N ASP A 96 -0.43 -5.22 0.10
CA ASP A 96 -0.28 -5.94 -1.17
C ASP A 96 -1.63 -6.05 -1.87
N LEU A 97 -1.82 -5.23 -2.91
CA LEU A 97 -3.01 -5.28 -3.74
C LEU A 97 -3.01 -6.49 -4.69
N SER A 98 -1.84 -7.02 -5.07
CA SER A 98 -1.74 -8.15 -6.01
C SER A 98 -2.33 -9.42 -5.42
N VAL A 99 -2.31 -9.58 -4.09
CA VAL A 99 -2.95 -10.71 -3.40
C VAL A 99 -4.47 -10.75 -3.67
N LEU A 100 -5.13 -9.62 -3.89
CA LEU A 100 -6.57 -9.62 -4.23
C LEU A 100 -6.82 -10.31 -5.58
N LEU A 101 -5.92 -10.13 -6.55
CA LEU A 101 -5.99 -10.85 -7.84
C LEU A 101 -5.83 -12.36 -7.62
N SER A 102 -4.87 -12.77 -6.79
CA SER A 102 -4.67 -14.19 -6.44
C SER A 102 -5.85 -14.81 -5.70
N LEU A 103 -6.67 -13.99 -5.02
CA LEU A 103 -7.91 -14.39 -4.35
C LEU A 103 -9.12 -14.40 -5.30
N GLY A 104 -8.92 -14.15 -6.60
CA GLY A 104 -9.95 -14.19 -7.64
C GLY A 104 -10.71 -12.88 -7.84
N VAL A 105 -10.25 -11.78 -7.24
CA VAL A 105 -10.85 -10.45 -7.46
C VAL A 105 -10.28 -9.87 -8.76
N GLY A 106 -11.14 -9.45 -9.69
CA GLY A 106 -10.70 -8.83 -10.95
C GLY A 106 -10.03 -7.45 -10.74
N ALA A 107 -9.09 -7.09 -11.60
CA ALA A 107 -8.30 -5.86 -11.50
C ALA A 107 -9.16 -4.59 -11.49
N VAL A 108 -10.25 -4.57 -12.27
CA VAL A 108 -11.20 -3.43 -12.30
C VAL A 108 -11.82 -3.20 -10.93
N ALA A 109 -12.25 -4.26 -10.24
CA ALA A 109 -12.81 -4.14 -8.89
C ALA A 109 -11.77 -3.62 -7.89
N VAL A 110 -10.52 -4.06 -7.99
CA VAL A 110 -9.41 -3.55 -7.17
C VAL A 110 -9.16 -2.07 -7.45
N LEU A 111 -9.18 -1.65 -8.72
CA LEU A 111 -9.03 -0.25 -9.12
C LEU A 111 -10.18 0.63 -8.63
N ASP A 112 -11.41 0.12 -8.64
CA ASP A 112 -12.58 0.81 -8.08
C ASP A 112 -12.43 0.99 -6.56
N PHE A 113 -12.03 -0.06 -5.83
CA PHE A 113 -11.73 0.02 -4.41
C PHE A 113 -10.70 1.11 -4.10
N VAL A 114 -9.56 1.12 -4.81
CA VAL A 114 -8.52 2.15 -4.64
C VAL A 114 -9.04 3.53 -5.00
N HIS A 115 -9.89 3.64 -6.03
CA HIS A 115 -10.53 4.90 -6.39
C HIS A 115 -11.39 5.46 -5.27
N TYR A 116 -12.28 4.65 -4.68
CA TYR A 116 -13.12 5.06 -3.56
C TYR A 116 -12.28 5.44 -2.34
N CYS A 117 -11.29 4.63 -1.97
CA CYS A 117 -10.35 5.00 -0.91
C CYS A 117 -9.66 6.34 -1.17
N ARG A 118 -9.22 6.61 -2.41
CA ARG A 118 -8.55 7.86 -2.77
C ARG A 118 -9.51 9.04 -2.73
N ALA A 119 -10.77 8.87 -3.13
CA ALA A 119 -11.78 9.92 -3.03
C ALA A 119 -11.99 10.33 -1.56
N THR A 120 -12.22 9.35 -0.68
CA THR A 120 -12.51 9.57 0.74
C THR A 120 -11.28 10.06 1.52
N VAL A 121 -10.11 9.47 1.30
CA VAL A 121 -8.89 9.83 2.04
C VAL A 121 -8.26 11.11 1.50
N CYS A 122 -7.98 11.17 0.20
CA CYS A 122 -7.20 12.27 -0.36
C CYS A 122 -8.03 13.53 -0.61
N ARG A 123 -9.28 13.40 -1.09
CA ARG A 123 -10.12 14.58 -1.39
C ARG A 123 -10.83 15.10 -0.15
N GLU A 124 -11.51 14.24 0.60
CA GLU A 124 -12.35 14.68 1.72
C GLU A 124 -11.51 14.96 2.98
N GLN A 125 -10.54 14.10 3.28
CA GLN A 125 -9.78 14.16 4.54
C GLN A 125 -8.37 14.73 4.40
N LYS A 126 -7.97 15.12 3.18
CA LYS A 126 -6.62 15.64 2.85
C LYS A 126 -5.50 14.70 3.31
N GLY A 127 -5.79 13.40 3.36
CA GLY A 127 -4.88 12.33 3.74
C GLY A 127 -4.07 11.78 2.56
N ASN A 128 -3.42 10.64 2.79
CA ASN A 128 -2.67 9.93 1.76
C ASN A 128 -3.06 8.46 1.70
N VAL A 129 -3.06 7.89 0.49
CA VAL A 129 -3.16 6.45 0.27
C VAL A 129 -1.80 5.97 -0.25
N VAL A 130 -1.25 4.95 0.40
CA VAL A 130 -0.03 4.26 -0.03
C VAL A 130 -0.39 2.81 -0.22
N ALA A 131 -0.13 2.28 -1.41
CA ALA A 131 -0.38 0.89 -1.73
C ALA A 131 0.88 0.27 -2.34
N LEU A 132 1.15 -0.98 -1.99
CA LEU A 132 2.14 -1.82 -2.64
C LEU A 132 1.43 -2.79 -3.61
N VAL A 133 2.07 -3.00 -4.75
CA VAL A 133 1.62 -3.88 -5.82
C VAL A 133 2.87 -4.54 -6.40
N HIS A 134 2.78 -5.84 -6.69
CA HIS A 134 3.87 -6.61 -7.27
C HIS A 134 3.83 -6.53 -8.79
N ASP A 135 4.95 -6.11 -9.39
CA ASP A 135 5.17 -6.23 -10.82
C ASP A 135 5.71 -7.65 -11.08
N SER A 136 4.85 -8.54 -11.59
CA SER A 136 5.21 -9.94 -11.85
C SER A 136 6.22 -10.07 -12.98
N GLY A 137 6.31 -9.06 -13.87
CA GLY A 137 7.10 -9.12 -15.10
C GLY A 137 6.67 -10.25 -16.04
N ASP A 138 5.57 -10.93 -15.73
CA ASP A 138 4.99 -12.02 -16.50
C ASP A 138 4.01 -11.43 -17.51
N ALA A 139 4.37 -11.50 -18.79
CA ALA A 139 3.56 -10.93 -19.86
C ALA A 139 2.24 -11.69 -20.08
N GLU A 140 2.05 -12.86 -19.44
CA GLU A 140 0.79 -13.62 -19.48
C GLU A 140 -0.21 -13.17 -18.41
N ASP A 141 0.20 -12.31 -17.46
CA ASP A 141 -0.65 -11.82 -16.37
C ASP A 141 -1.36 -10.50 -16.75
N GLU A 142 -2.34 -10.60 -17.66
CA GLU A 142 -3.10 -9.46 -18.18
C GLU A 142 -3.82 -8.65 -17.07
N GLU A 143 -4.34 -9.33 -16.04
CA GLU A 143 -5.02 -8.69 -14.92
C GLU A 143 -4.05 -7.84 -14.08
N ASN A 144 -2.84 -8.35 -13.82
CA ASN A 144 -1.83 -7.57 -13.12
C ASN A 144 -1.37 -6.35 -13.94
N ASP A 145 -1.24 -6.50 -15.25
CA ASP A 145 -0.91 -5.37 -16.14
C ASP A 145 -1.99 -4.29 -16.12
N ILE A 146 -3.27 -4.67 -16.15
CA ILE A 146 -4.39 -3.73 -16.00
C ILE A 146 -4.30 -3.00 -14.65
N LEU A 147 -4.05 -3.73 -13.57
CA LEU A 147 -3.91 -3.17 -12.22
C LEU A 147 -2.73 -2.18 -12.14
N LEU A 148 -1.54 -2.57 -12.57
CA LEU A 148 -0.33 -1.75 -12.55
C LEU A 148 -0.50 -0.46 -13.36
N ASN A 149 -1.05 -0.57 -14.57
CA ASN A 149 -1.30 0.59 -15.43
C ASN A 149 -2.34 1.52 -14.77
N GLY A 150 -3.46 0.97 -14.31
CA GLY A 150 -4.52 1.73 -13.64
C GLY A 150 -4.02 2.47 -12.40
N LEU A 151 -3.30 1.78 -11.51
CA LEU A 151 -2.68 2.39 -10.32
C LEU A 151 -1.63 3.44 -10.70
N GLY A 152 -0.85 3.19 -11.75
CA GLY A 152 0.09 4.15 -12.31
C GLY A 152 -0.61 5.44 -12.71
N HIS A 153 -1.78 5.36 -13.35
CA HIS A 153 -2.59 6.52 -13.73
C HIS A 153 -3.20 7.27 -12.54
N GLN A 154 -3.54 6.58 -11.47
CA GLN A 154 -4.13 7.17 -10.28
C GLN A 154 -3.11 7.75 -9.29
N SER A 155 -1.83 7.41 -9.44
CA SER A 155 -0.75 7.75 -8.50
C SER A 155 -0.07 9.07 -8.83
N HIS A 156 0.20 9.88 -7.79
CA HIS A 156 1.00 11.10 -7.90
C HIS A 156 2.51 10.84 -7.79
N LEU A 157 2.87 9.77 -7.09
CA LEU A 157 4.24 9.34 -6.83
C LEU A 157 4.28 7.81 -6.93
N ILE A 158 5.20 7.29 -7.71
CA ILE A 158 5.45 5.85 -7.84
C ILE A 158 6.88 5.58 -7.38
N LEU A 159 7.00 4.65 -6.42
CA LEU A 159 8.27 4.13 -5.93
C LEU A 159 8.40 2.71 -6.46
N ARG A 160 9.29 2.50 -7.42
CA ARG A 160 9.50 1.20 -8.05
C ARG A 160 10.82 0.60 -7.59
N ALA A 161 10.76 -0.44 -6.78
CA ALA A 161 11.92 -1.23 -6.38
C ALA A 161 12.17 -2.31 -7.43
N GLU A 162 13.38 -2.36 -7.98
CA GLU A 162 13.78 -3.29 -9.03
C GLU A 162 15.10 -3.98 -8.63
N GLY A 163 15.30 -5.20 -9.13
CA GLY A 163 16.61 -5.84 -9.11
C GLY A 163 17.62 -5.12 -10.01
N LEU A 164 18.91 -5.44 -9.85
CA LEU A 164 19.94 -4.94 -10.76
C LEU A 164 19.91 -5.70 -12.07
N ALA A 165 20.00 -5.00 -13.20
CA ALA A 165 20.06 -5.63 -14.53
C ALA A 165 21.26 -6.58 -14.72
N THR A 166 22.32 -6.39 -13.93
CA THR A 166 23.53 -7.23 -13.94
C THR A 166 23.42 -8.47 -13.04
N GLY A 167 22.29 -8.65 -12.34
CA GLY A 167 22.11 -9.71 -11.35
C GLY A 167 22.61 -9.32 -9.96
N PHE A 168 22.86 -10.33 -9.12
CA PHE A 168 23.16 -10.17 -7.70
C PHE A 168 24.50 -9.46 -7.45
N CYS A 169 24.52 -8.56 -6.48
CA CYS A 169 25.72 -7.94 -5.93
C CYS A 169 25.67 -7.93 -4.41
N LYS A 170 26.79 -8.27 -3.75
CA LYS A 170 26.90 -8.28 -2.28
C LYS A 170 26.71 -6.91 -1.66
N ASP A 171 27.09 -5.86 -2.38
CA ASP A 171 27.10 -4.48 -1.86
C ASP A 171 25.95 -3.63 -2.36
N VAL A 172 25.23 -4.10 -3.39
CA VAL A 172 24.09 -3.40 -3.97
C VAL A 172 22.97 -4.42 -4.19
N HIS A 173 21.88 -4.30 -3.44
CA HIS A 173 20.79 -5.29 -3.46
C HIS A 173 19.75 -4.99 -4.55
N GLY A 174 19.63 -3.72 -4.96
CA GLY A 174 18.71 -3.32 -6.02
C GLY A 174 18.75 -1.84 -6.30
N GLN A 175 17.77 -1.38 -7.08
CA GLN A 175 17.56 0.03 -7.38
C GLN A 175 16.12 0.48 -7.09
N LEU A 176 15.97 1.72 -6.65
CA LEU A 176 14.71 2.38 -6.43
C LEU A 176 14.55 3.50 -7.45
N ARG A 177 13.52 3.40 -8.29
CA ARG A 177 13.12 4.45 -9.23
C ARG A 177 11.96 5.22 -8.64
N ILE A 178 12.11 6.53 -8.59
CA ILE A 178 11.10 7.46 -8.08
C ILE A 178 10.55 8.22 -9.28
N LEU A 179 9.25 8.10 -9.52
CA LEU A 179 8.54 8.70 -10.64
C LEU A 179 7.48 9.64 -10.08
N TRP A 180 7.60 10.93 -10.35
CA TRP A 180 6.58 11.92 -9.99
C TRP A 180 5.69 12.18 -11.19
N ARG A 181 4.39 11.91 -11.04
CA ARG A 181 3.38 12.29 -12.02
C ARG A 181 2.80 13.63 -11.60
N ARG A 182 3.18 14.70 -12.30
CA ARG A 182 2.58 16.01 -12.06
C ARG A 182 1.25 16.10 -12.80
N PRO A 183 0.19 16.66 -12.19
CA PRO A 183 -0.98 17.09 -12.94
C PRO A 183 -0.50 18.08 -14.00
N SER A 184 -0.80 17.78 -15.26
CA SER A 184 -0.43 18.51 -16.48
C SER A 184 -0.21 20.01 -16.27
N GLN A 185 1.05 20.45 -16.14
CA GLN A 185 1.45 21.82 -16.44
C GLN A 185 1.98 21.86 -17.88
N PRO A 186 1.60 22.86 -18.71
CA PRO A 186 1.93 22.90 -20.13
C PRO A 186 3.40 23.23 -20.45
N THR A 187 4.26 23.36 -19.45
CA THR A 187 5.63 23.85 -19.59
C THR A 187 6.62 22.71 -19.44
N ALA A 188 6.86 21.97 -20.53
CA ALA A 188 8.08 21.26 -20.95
C ALA A 188 9.02 20.61 -19.90
N GLN A 189 8.60 20.39 -18.65
CA GLN A 189 9.42 19.83 -17.60
C GLN A 189 9.05 18.36 -17.48
N ARG A 190 9.77 17.53 -18.25
CA ARG A 190 9.68 16.06 -18.28
C ARG A 190 9.42 15.50 -16.88
N ASP A 191 8.58 14.47 -16.80
CA ASP A 191 8.43 13.63 -15.61
C ASP A 191 9.81 13.40 -15.00
N ARG A 192 10.04 14.00 -13.83
CA ARG A 192 11.31 13.82 -13.13
C ARG A 192 11.32 12.37 -12.70
N SER A 193 12.32 11.62 -13.16
CA SER A 193 12.62 10.31 -12.61
C SER A 193 13.97 10.39 -11.89
N LEU A 194 14.04 9.87 -10.67
CA LEU A 194 15.28 9.73 -9.94
C LEU A 194 15.53 8.24 -9.69
N THR A 195 16.76 7.80 -9.87
CA THR A 195 17.16 6.41 -9.64
C THR A 195 18.24 6.37 -8.58
N TYR A 196 17.97 5.65 -7.50
CA TYR A 196 18.92 5.36 -6.43
C TYR A 196 19.22 3.86 -6.43
N GLN A 197 20.42 3.50 -6.02
CA GLN A 197 20.75 2.13 -5.64
C GLN A 197 20.59 1.99 -4.13
N TYR A 198 20.24 0.79 -3.66
CA TYR A 198 20.06 0.56 -2.23
C TYR A 198 20.81 -0.68 -1.73
N LYS A 199 21.22 -0.62 -0.47
CA LYS A 199 21.76 -1.75 0.29
C LYS A 199 20.90 -1.95 1.53
N ILE A 200 20.27 -3.12 1.63
CA ILE A 200 19.58 -3.58 2.82
C ILE A 200 20.63 -4.02 3.86
N GLN A 201 20.44 -3.58 5.10
CA GLN A 201 21.19 -4.02 6.28
C GLN A 201 20.18 -4.52 7.31
N ASP A 202 20.64 -5.18 8.37
CA ASP A 202 19.76 -5.84 9.36
C ASP A 202 18.63 -4.95 9.93
N LYS A 203 18.87 -3.64 10.08
CA LYS A 203 17.90 -2.70 10.67
C LYS A 203 17.64 -1.45 9.84
N ASN A 204 18.31 -1.31 8.69
CA ASN A 204 18.21 -0.11 7.88
C ASN A 204 18.31 -0.42 6.38
N VAL A 205 18.03 0.59 5.58
CA VAL A 205 18.29 0.57 4.15
C VAL A 205 19.04 1.86 3.84
N SER A 206 20.20 1.74 3.21
CA SER A 206 20.95 2.90 2.70
C SER A 206 20.64 3.09 1.22
N PHE A 207 20.50 4.35 0.80
CA PHE A 207 20.27 4.75 -0.58
C PHE A 207 21.42 5.61 -1.06
N PHE A 208 21.90 5.38 -2.28
CA PHE A 208 23.00 6.12 -2.88
C PHE A 208 22.75 6.32 -4.38
N ALA A 209 23.32 7.39 -4.95
CA ALA A 209 23.22 7.62 -6.38
C ALA A 209 23.91 6.49 -7.16
N LYS A 210 23.40 6.17 -8.36
CA LYS A 210 24.00 5.16 -9.22
C LYS A 210 25.48 5.51 -9.49
N GLY A 211 26.38 4.55 -9.27
CA GLY A 211 27.83 4.73 -9.45
C GLY A 211 28.58 5.20 -8.20
N MET A 212 27.89 5.54 -7.10
CA MET A 212 28.48 5.92 -5.81
C MET A 212 28.44 4.76 -4.79
N SER A 213 28.42 3.52 -5.27
CA SER A 213 28.44 2.35 -4.39
C SER A 213 29.77 2.27 -3.62
N PRO A 214 29.76 1.90 -2.33
CA PRO A 214 30.99 1.68 -1.56
C PRO A 214 31.92 0.61 -2.14
N ALA A 215 31.45 -0.24 -3.06
CA ALA A 215 32.29 -1.22 -3.75
C ALA A 215 33.10 -0.62 -4.92
N VAL A 216 32.79 0.62 -5.32
CA VAL A 216 33.42 1.34 -6.44
C VAL A 216 34.31 2.49 -5.94
N LEU A 217 34.21 2.84 -4.66
CA LEU A 217 35.02 3.85 -3.96
C LEU A 217 36.05 3.18 -3.04
#